data_AF-A0A2T9USY5-F1
#
_entry.id   AF-A0A2T9USY5-F1
#
_cell.length_a   1.000
_cell.length_b   1.000
_cell.length_c   1.000
_cell.angle_alpha   90.00
_cell.angle_beta   90.00
_cell.angle_gamma   90.00
#
_symmetry.space_group_name_H-M   'P 1'
#
loop_
_entity.id
_entity.type
_entity.pdbx_description
1 polymer ?
#
loop_
_entity_poly.entity_id
_entity_poly.type
_entity_poly.pdbx_seq_one_letter_code
_entity_poly.pdbx_strand_id
1 'polypeptide(L)' 'MKKWLHILIPRWETDTVVLQEKGNELHIVCSYDDIDPGEMFDGMCELKTFTWLNWSFPSGEPMNVRSFEPKVKA' A
#
# COMPACT_ATOMS: atom_id res chain seq x y z
N MET A 1 8.24 -15.01 18.03
CA MET A 1 7.28 -14.58 19.07
C MET A 1 6.95 -13.08 19.04
N LYS A 2 7.87 -12.16 18.70
CA LYS A 2 7.57 -10.71 18.66
C LYS A 2 6.59 -10.26 17.55
N LYS A 3 6.64 -10.84 16.34
CA LYS A 3 5.76 -10.47 15.20
C LYS A 3 4.26 -10.60 15.50
N TRP A 4 3.87 -11.58 16.31
CA TRP A 4 2.46 -11.82 16.65
C TRP A 4 1.90 -10.81 17.64
N LEU A 5 2.74 -10.24 18.52
CA LEU A 5 2.31 -9.22 19.46
C LEU A 5 1.94 -7.91 18.75
N HIS A 6 2.62 -7.60 17.64
CA HIS A 6 2.34 -6.42 16.82
C HIS A 6 0.95 -6.46 16.15
N ILE A 7 0.36 -7.63 15.96
CA ILE A 7 -0.99 -7.80 15.37
C ILE A 7 -2.07 -7.34 16.35
N LEU A 8 -1.83 -7.49 17.65
CA LEU A 8 -2.79 -7.17 18.71
C LEU A 8 -2.80 -5.67 19.06
N ILE A 9 -1.75 -4.93 18.69
CA ILE A 9 -1.59 -3.51 19.02
C ILE A 9 -2.09 -2.67 17.84
N PRO A 10 -3.21 -1.92 18.00
CA PRO A 10 -3.67 -1.02 16.97
C PRO A 10 -2.63 0.08 16.74
N ARG A 11 -2.35 0.41 15.48
CA ARG A 11 -1.37 1.44 15.15
C ARG A 11 -1.75 2.21 13.90
N TRP A 12 -1.24 3.43 13.85
CA TRP A 12 -1.24 4.26 12.65
C TRP A 12 0.12 4.14 11.99
N GLU A 13 0.13 3.84 10.71
CA GLU A 13 1.35 3.81 9.89
C GLU A 13 1.10 4.54 8.56
N THR A 14 2.19 4.90 7.89
CA THR A 14 2.13 5.37 6.51
C THR A 14 2.57 4.19 5.66
N ASP A 15 1.65 3.68 4.84
CA ASP A 15 1.92 2.58 3.93
C ASP A 15 2.04 3.09 2.49
N THR A 16 2.87 2.44 1.69
CA THR A 16 2.93 2.68 0.25
C THR A 16 1.99 1.71 -0.43
N VAL A 17 1.02 2.21 -1.19
CA VAL A 17 0.09 1.38 -1.96
C VAL A 17 0.28 1.63 -3.45
N VAL A 18 -0.06 0.63 -4.25
CA VAL A 18 -0.05 0.76 -5.71
C VAL A 18 -1.41 1.09 -6.27
N LEU A 19 -1.35 1.81 -7.39
CA LEU A 19 -2.48 2.37 -8.09
C LEU A 19 -2.57 1.77 -9.49
N GLN A 20 -3.76 1.38 -9.89
CA GLN A 20 -4.08 0.98 -11.26
C GLN A 20 -5.15 1.92 -11.83
N GLU A 21 -4.94 2.35 -13.06
CA GLU A 21 -5.89 3.10 -13.84
C GLU A 21 -7.08 2.22 -14.21
N LYS A 22 -8.28 2.70 -13.89
CA LYS A 22 -9.53 2.08 -14.32
C LYS A 22 -10.43 3.16 -14.90
N GLY A 23 -10.43 3.27 -16.22
CA GLY A 23 -11.10 4.38 -16.91
C GLY A 23 -10.23 5.63 -16.83
N ASN A 24 -10.73 6.68 -16.17
CA ASN A 24 -10.01 7.95 -16.01
C ASN A 24 -9.55 8.21 -14.57
N GLU A 25 -9.63 7.21 -13.70
CA GLU A 25 -9.29 7.33 -12.27
C GLU A 25 -8.28 6.25 -11.86
N LEU A 26 -7.40 6.62 -10.93
CA LEU A 26 -6.45 5.71 -10.29
C LEU A 26 -7.08 5.11 -9.04
N HIS A 27 -7.10 3.78 -8.97
CA HIS A 27 -7.64 3.03 -7.83
C HIS A 27 -6.54 2.31 -7.07
N ILE A 28 -6.66 2.32 -5.74
CA ILE A 28 -5.79 1.52 -4.86
C ILE A 28 -6.07 0.04 -5.11
N VAL A 29 -5.01 -0.73 -5.38
CA VAL A 29 -5.12 -2.18 -5.61
C VAL A 29 -4.67 -2.96 -4.37
N CYS A 30 -3.42 -2.78 -3.95
CA CYS A 30 -2.82 -3.48 -2.81
C CYS A 30 -1.67 -2.67 -2.20
N SER A 31 -1.17 -3.14 -1.06
CA SER A 31 0.06 -2.62 -0.47
C SER A 31 1.26 -2.95 -1.36
N TYR A 32 2.23 -2.05 -1.44
CA TYR A 32 3.47 -2.28 -2.16
C TYR A 32 4.22 -3.51 -1.63
N ASP A 33 4.10 -3.80 -0.34
CA ASP A 33 4.74 -4.95 0.28
C ASP A 33 4.18 -6.29 -0.24
N ASP A 34 2.91 -6.32 -0.65
CA ASP A 34 2.22 -7.51 -1.15
C ASP A 34 2.44 -7.80 -2.64
N ILE A 35 3.17 -6.93 -3.34
CA ILE A 35 3.45 -7.07 -4.78
C ILE A 35 4.49 -8.14 -5.04
N ASP A 36 4.20 -9.02 -6.00
CA ASP A 36 5.13 -10.03 -6.48
C ASP A 36 6.15 -9.44 -7.49
N PRO A 37 7.41 -9.96 -7.52
CA PRO A 37 8.39 -9.52 -8.51
C PRO A 37 7.92 -9.74 -9.95
N GLY A 38 7.94 -8.68 -10.76
CA GLY A 38 7.51 -8.70 -12.16
C GLY A 38 6.10 -8.18 -12.40
N GLU A 39 5.33 -7.91 -11.34
CA GLU A 39 4.07 -7.19 -11.47
C GLU A 39 4.31 -5.71 -11.78
N MET A 40 3.39 -5.13 -12.57
CA MET A 40 3.44 -3.73 -12.99
C MET A 40 2.11 -3.05 -12.70
N PHE A 41 2.19 -1.82 -12.22
CA PHE A 41 1.06 -0.95 -11.91
C PHE A 41 1.30 0.43 -12.53
N ASP A 42 0.27 1.28 -12.55
CA ASP A 42 0.33 2.60 -13.20
C ASP A 42 0.93 3.67 -12.28
N GLY A 43 0.73 3.53 -10.97
CA GLY A 43 1.22 4.48 -9.98
C GLY A 43 1.42 3.86 -8.60
N MET A 44 1.91 4.68 -7.69
CA MET A 44 1.89 4.40 -6.26
C MET A 44 1.67 5.70 -5.48
N CYS A 45 1.16 5.58 -4.26
CA CYS A 45 1.07 6.69 -3.33
C CYS A 45 1.28 6.22 -1.90
N GLU A 46 1.56 7.16 -1.02
CA GLU A 46 1.61 6.94 0.42
C GLU A 46 0.24 7.27 1.02
N LEU A 47 -0.25 6.38 1.87
CA LEU A 47 -1.52 6.56 2.58
C LEU A 47 -1.32 6.31 4.06
N LYS A 48 -2.02 7.12 4.86
CA LYS A 48 -2.11 6.85 6.28
C LYS A 48 -3.08 5.70 6.49
N THR A 49 -2.59 4.62 7.05
CA THR A 49 -3.35 3.39 7.31
C THR A 49 -3.47 3.16 8.81
N PHE A 50 -4.67 2.78 9.23
CA PHE A 50 -4.90 2.23 10.54
C PHE A 50 -4.87 0.71 10.44
N THR A 51 -3.94 0.09 11.14
CA THR A 51 -3.74 -1.37 11.09
C THR A 51 -4.08 -1.99 12.44
N TRP A 52 -4.95 -2.99 12.43
CA TRP A 52 -5.29 -3.78 13.61
C TRP A 52 -5.75 -5.19 13.23
N LEU A 53 -5.28 -6.22 13.95
CA LEU A 53 -5.67 -7.63 13.73
C LEU A 53 -5.48 -8.12 12.28
N ASN A 54 -4.43 -7.66 11.58
CA ASN A 54 -4.16 -7.90 10.15
C ASN A 54 -5.17 -7.24 9.18
N TRP A 55 -5.98 -6.30 9.65
CA TRP A 55 -6.83 -5.48 8.79
C TRP A 55 -6.22 -4.08 8.70
N SER A 56 -6.14 -3.57 7.48
CA SER A 56 -5.63 -2.23 7.18
C SER A 56 -6.74 -1.38 6.60
N PHE A 57 -7.00 -0.24 7.23
CA PHE A 57 -8.03 0.70 6.81
C PHE A 57 -7.36 1.99 6.32
N PRO A 58 -7.45 2.33 5.02
CA PRO A 58 -6.91 3.59 4.52
C PRO A 58 -7.71 4.77 5.07
N SER A 59 -7.01 5.85 5.42
CA SER A 59 -7.62 7.06 5.97
C SER A 59 -6.87 8.31 5.50
N GLY A 60 -7.63 9.37 5.22
CA GLY A 60 -7.08 10.64 4.75
C GLY A 60 -6.80 10.66 3.25
N GLU A 61 -6.10 11.71 2.83
CA GLU A 61 -5.76 11.96 1.43
C GLU A 61 -4.45 11.25 1.03
N PRO A 62 -4.34 10.78 -0.22
CA PRO A 62 -3.09 10.22 -0.74
C PRO A 62 -1.98 11.27 -0.76
N MET A 63 -0.79 10.85 -0.33
CA MET A 63 0.42 11.64 -0.31
C MET A 63 1.42 11.10 -1.32
N ASN A 64 2.34 11.93 -1.80
CA ASN A 64 3.47 11.52 -2.63
C ASN A 64 3.09 10.63 -3.83
N VAL A 65 1.98 10.98 -4.51
CA VAL A 65 1.51 10.27 -5.71
C VAL A 65 2.58 10.35 -6.79
N ARG A 66 3.03 9.19 -7.28
CA ARG A 66 4.12 9.06 -8.25
C ARG A 66 3.89 7.86 -9.16
N SER A 67 4.65 7.79 -10.26
CA SER A 67 4.69 6.61 -11.13
C SER A 67 5.15 5.38 -10.36
N PHE A 68 4.68 4.20 -10.79
CA PHE A 68 5.09 2.95 -10.19
C PHE A 68 6.59 2.68 -10.39
N GLU A 69 7.25 2.17 -9.34
CA GLU A 69 8.64 1.74 -9.34
C GLU A 69 8.66 0.26 -8.94
N PRO A 70 9.07 -0.64 -9.85
CA PRO A 70 9.03 -2.08 -9.57
C PRO A 70 10.14 -2.51 -8.61
N LYS A 71 9.86 -3.54 -7.78
CA LYS A 71 10.84 -4.16 -6.85
C LYS A 71 12.08 -4.73 -7.56
N VAL A 72 11.94 -5.09 -8.84
CA VAL A 72 13.03 -5.59 -9.68
C VAL A 72 12.96 -4.86 -11.01
N LYS A 73 14.10 -4.36 -11.51
CA LYS A 73 14.17 -3.85 -12.88
C LYS A 73 13.98 -5.02 -13.85
N ALA A 74 12.96 -4.94 -14.70
CA ALA A 74 12.80 -5.85 -15.83
C ALA A 74 14.02 -5.81 -16.76
#